data_AF-A0A3N5RGF3-F1
#
_entry.id   AF-A0A3N5RGF3-F1
#
_cell.length_a   1.000
_cell.length_b   1.000
_cell.length_c   1.000
_cell.angle_alpha   90.00
_cell.angle_beta   90.00
_cell.angle_gamma   90.00
#
_symmetry.space_group_name_H-M   'P 1'
#
loop_
_entity.id
_entity.type
_entity.pdbx_description
1 polymer ?
#
loop_
_entity_poly.entity_id
_entity_poly.type
_entity_poly.pdbx_seq_one_letter_code
_entity_poly.pdbx_strand_id
1 'polypeptide(L)'
;MPYGRRFYNKHRNYILFNKNMIISGIFAFIVGTFFTQFYAQYEQNNFVNSIVTLSVEYAVYIPLFGFLYYLDNKEKYIDQSGKKNYAFIKKDIIKLFAIFSISEIIFSVSKVSIHFELMQISFEPYHASMIASFSAWFIFLVIINFGAKIVKLFKSSNS
;
A
#
# COMPACT_ATOMS: atom_id res chain seq x y z
N MET A 1 6.00 31.64 9.62
CA MET A 1 6.26 30.17 9.55
C MET A 1 6.83 29.84 8.17
N PRO A 2 7.89 29.03 8.05
CA PRO A 2 8.50 28.69 6.76
C PRO A 2 7.52 27.89 5.88
N TYR A 3 7.48 28.19 4.58
CA TYR A 3 6.51 27.65 3.59
C TYR A 3 6.38 26.12 3.63
N GLY A 4 7.49 25.39 3.80
CA GLY A 4 7.50 23.92 3.86
C GLY A 4 6.65 23.34 5.01
N ARG A 5 6.65 23.97 6.19
CA ARG A 5 5.80 23.53 7.33
C ARG A 5 4.32 23.71 7.04
N ARG A 6 3.95 24.77 6.31
CA ARG A 6 2.55 25.06 5.97
C ARG A 6 1.99 24.04 4.97
N PHE A 7 2.78 23.66 3.96
CA PHE A 7 2.41 22.61 3.01
C PHE A 7 2.28 21.24 3.68
N TYR A 8 3.29 20.86 4.49
CA TYR A 8 3.27 19.60 5.23
C TYR A 8 2.03 19.50 6.11
N ASN A 9 1.72 20.53 6.91
CA ASN A 9 0.55 20.49 7.79
C ASN A 9 -0.77 20.34 7.02
N LYS A 10 -0.89 20.93 5.82
CA LYS A 10 -2.09 20.82 4.98
C LYS A 10 -2.29 19.41 4.41
N HIS A 11 -1.21 18.73 4.02
CA HIS A 11 -1.26 17.41 3.38
C HIS A 11 -0.79 16.25 4.28
N ARG A 12 -0.56 16.53 5.56
CA ARG A 12 0.04 15.62 6.55
C ARG A 12 -0.57 14.22 6.52
N ASN A 13 -1.90 14.13 6.51
CA ASN A 13 -2.58 12.84 6.57
C ASN A 13 -2.32 11.96 5.34
N TYR A 14 -2.28 12.55 4.15
CA TYR A 14 -1.94 11.83 2.92
C TYR A 14 -0.44 11.47 2.90
N ILE A 15 0.44 12.36 3.36
CA ILE A 15 1.88 12.07 3.46
C ILE A 15 2.13 10.89 4.40
N LEU A 16 1.52 10.89 5.60
CA LEU A 16 1.65 9.81 6.58
C LEU A 16 1.04 8.50 6.07
N PHE A 17 -0.09 8.57 5.36
CA PHE A 17 -0.71 7.41 4.73
C PHE A 17 0.24 6.72 3.73
N ASN A 18 0.80 7.48 2.78
CA ASN A 18 1.76 6.95 1.81
C ASN A 18 3.06 6.48 2.49
N LYS A 19 3.56 7.23 3.49
CA LYS A 19 4.72 6.83 4.30
C LYS A 19 4.51 5.45 4.91
N ASN A 20 3.35 5.21 5.51
CA ASN A 20 3.06 3.92 6.16
C ASN A 20 2.97 2.78 5.15
N MET A 21 2.40 3.03 3.96
CA MET A 21 2.38 2.04 2.88
C MET A 21 3.78 1.68 2.39
N ILE A 22 4.62 2.69 2.14
CA ILE A 22 5.98 2.49 1.62
C ILE A 22 6.83 1.73 2.64
N ILE A 23 6.80 2.15 3.91
CA ILE A 23 7.55 1.46 4.98
C ILE A 23 7.10 0.00 5.07
N SER A 24 5.79 -0.23 5.11
CA SER A 24 5.27 -1.60 5.23
C SER A 24 5.62 -2.46 4.01
N GLY A 25 5.58 -1.88 2.81
CA GLY A 25 5.97 -2.56 1.57
C GLY A 25 7.45 -2.92 1.53
N ILE A 26 8.34 -2.01 1.95
CA ILE A 26 9.78 -2.29 2.02
C ILE A 26 10.07 -3.41 3.01
N PHE A 27 9.46 -3.38 4.21
CA PHE A 27 9.63 -4.45 5.19
C PHE A 27 9.11 -5.79 4.69
N ALA A 28 7.92 -5.81 4.08
CA ALA A 28 7.35 -7.01 3.48
C ALA A 28 8.28 -7.59 2.40
N PHE A 29 8.78 -6.75 1.49
CA PHE A 29 9.71 -7.15 0.43
C PHE A 29 11.02 -7.74 0.97
N ILE A 30 11.62 -7.10 1.99
CA ILE A 30 12.85 -7.60 2.61
C ILE A 30 12.60 -8.97 3.24
N VAL A 31 11.53 -9.11 4.03
CA VAL A 31 11.17 -10.40 4.67
C VAL A 31 10.87 -11.46 3.61
N GLY A 32 10.11 -11.14 2.56
CA GLY A 32 9.79 -12.03 1.46
C GLY A 32 11.02 -12.51 0.70
N THR A 33 12.01 -11.63 0.48
CA THR A 33 13.27 -11.98 -0.19
C THR A 33 14.06 -13.01 0.64
N PHE A 34 14.24 -12.76 1.94
CA PHE A 34 14.91 -13.73 2.82
C PHE A 34 14.13 -15.03 2.95
N PHE A 35 12.80 -14.94 3.07
CA PHE A 35 11.93 -16.10 3.18
C PHE A 35 11.99 -16.98 1.91
N THR A 36 11.94 -16.38 0.71
CA THR A 36 12.07 -17.09 -0.58
C THR A 36 13.34 -17.91 -0.63
N GLN A 37 14.46 -17.29 -0.28
CA GLN A 37 15.78 -17.92 -0.30
C GLN A 37 15.86 -19.07 0.72
N PHE A 38 15.31 -18.87 1.92
CA PHE A 38 15.25 -19.91 2.95
C PHE A 38 14.34 -21.08 2.54
N TYR A 39 13.13 -20.78 2.05
CA TYR A 39 12.14 -21.79 1.68
C TYR A 39 12.55 -22.62 0.46
N ALA A 40 13.32 -22.04 -0.48
CA ALA A 40 13.89 -22.75 -1.63
C ALA A 40 14.85 -23.89 -1.23
N GLN A 41 15.36 -23.91 0.00
CA GLN A 41 16.15 -25.02 0.52
C GLN A 41 15.29 -26.26 0.88
N TYR A 42 13.99 -26.07 1.13
CA TYR A 42 13.06 -27.12 1.54
C TYR A 42 12.14 -27.57 0.41
N GLU A 43 11.68 -26.63 -0.43
CA GLU A 43 10.73 -26.88 -1.52
C GLU A 43 11.31 -26.35 -2.84
N GLN A 44 11.52 -27.25 -3.80
CA GLN A 44 12.11 -26.94 -5.11
C GLN A 44 11.05 -26.47 -6.13
N ASN A 45 9.76 -26.59 -5.80
CA ASN A 45 8.71 -26.08 -6.66
C ASN A 45 8.61 -24.54 -6.60
N ASN A 46 9.13 -23.89 -7.65
CA ASN A 46 9.15 -22.43 -7.78
C ASN A 46 7.75 -21.78 -7.72
N PHE A 47 6.70 -22.46 -8.19
CA PHE A 47 5.33 -21.94 -8.13
C PHE A 47 4.81 -21.93 -6.70
N VAL A 48 5.02 -23.02 -5.95
CA VAL A 48 4.66 -23.12 -4.53
C VAL A 48 5.43 -22.09 -3.71
N ASN A 49 6.75 -21.99 -3.93
CA ASN A 49 7.58 -20.99 -3.26
C ASN A 49 7.03 -19.57 -3.48
N SER A 50 6.73 -19.21 -4.73
CA SER A 50 6.19 -17.89 -5.06
C SER A 50 4.87 -17.56 -4.35
N ILE A 51 3.93 -18.53 -4.26
CA ILE A 51 2.65 -18.34 -3.56
C ILE A 51 2.85 -18.19 -2.04
N VAL A 52 3.72 -19.01 -1.46
CA VAL A 52 3.98 -18.98 -0.01
C VAL A 52 4.69 -17.68 0.37
N THR A 53 5.71 -17.27 -0.40
CA THR A 53 6.38 -15.97 -0.23
C THR A 53 5.38 -14.83 -0.30
N LEU A 54 4.51 -14.79 -1.32
CA LEU A 54 3.50 -13.73 -1.44
C LEU A 54 2.57 -13.69 -0.21
N SER A 55 2.21 -14.86 0.32
CA SER A 55 1.40 -14.96 1.53
C SER A 55 2.13 -14.40 2.76
N VAL A 56 3.43 -14.68 2.89
CA VAL A 56 4.30 -14.11 3.96
C VAL A 56 4.42 -12.60 3.82
N GLU A 57 4.63 -12.10 2.61
CA GLU A 57 4.69 -10.66 2.35
C GLU A 57 3.40 -9.96 2.79
N TYR A 58 2.22 -10.49 2.45
CA TYR A 58 0.95 -9.94 2.92
C TYR A 58 0.76 -10.06 4.43
N ALA A 59 1.20 -11.17 5.04
CA ALA A 59 1.15 -11.38 6.49
C ALA A 59 2.03 -10.39 7.27
N VAL A 60 3.09 -9.86 6.64
CA VAL A 60 3.91 -8.77 7.21
C VAL A 60 3.31 -7.40 6.88
N TYR A 61 2.94 -7.19 5.62
CA TYR A 61 2.46 -5.91 5.11
C TYR A 61 1.22 -5.41 5.84
N ILE A 62 0.17 -6.24 5.93
CA ILE A 62 -1.14 -5.81 6.42
C ILE A 62 -1.07 -5.40 7.91
N PRO A 63 -0.50 -6.21 8.83
CA PRO A 63 -0.42 -5.83 10.23
C PRO A 63 0.49 -4.61 10.47
N LEU A 64 1.64 -4.54 9.79
CA LEU A 64 2.56 -3.42 9.94
C LEU A 64 1.94 -2.11 9.44
N PHE A 65 1.29 -2.15 8.29
CA PHE A 65 0.55 -1.01 7.76
C PHE A 65 -0.56 -0.58 8.71
N GLY A 66 -1.38 -1.53 9.18
CA GLY A 66 -2.47 -1.26 10.11
C GLY A 66 -1.98 -0.65 11.42
N PHE A 67 -0.87 -1.14 11.96
CA PHE A 67 -0.25 -0.61 13.17
C PHE A 67 0.26 0.82 12.99
N LEU A 68 1.06 1.08 11.94
CA LEU A 68 1.59 2.41 11.65
C LEU A 68 0.46 3.41 11.35
N TYR A 69 -0.54 2.99 10.57
CA TYR A 69 -1.72 3.79 10.29
C TYR A 69 -2.49 4.12 11.57
N TYR A 70 -2.69 3.15 12.46
CA TYR A 70 -3.34 3.38 13.75
C TYR A 70 -2.56 4.39 14.59
N LEU A 71 -1.23 4.26 14.72
CA LEU A 71 -0.40 5.19 15.49
C LEU A 71 -0.52 6.63 14.99
N ASP A 72 -0.45 6.83 13.68
CA ASP A 72 -0.52 8.16 13.06
C ASP A 72 -1.91 8.81 13.15
N ASN A 73 -2.95 8.01 13.41
CA ASN A 73 -4.35 8.45 13.41
C ASN A 73 -5.07 8.27 14.75
N LYS A 74 -4.40 7.75 15.79
CA LYS A 74 -5.06 7.30 17.03
C LYS A 74 -5.94 8.36 17.68
N GLU A 75 -5.55 9.63 17.60
CA GLU A 75 -6.27 10.77 18.18
C GLU A 75 -7.66 10.95 17.59
N LYS A 76 -7.87 10.60 16.30
CA LYS A 76 -9.18 10.71 15.66
C LYS A 76 -10.19 9.67 16.15
N TYR A 77 -9.72 8.66 16.88
CA TYR A 77 -10.55 7.59 17.42
C TYR A 77 -10.94 7.82 18.88
N ILE A 78 -10.53 8.94 19.49
CA ILE A 78 -10.87 9.27 20.87
C ILE A 78 -12.06 10.22 20.86
N ASP A 79 -13.11 9.92 21.62
CA ASP A 79 -14.28 10.78 21.77
C ASP A 79 -14.04 11.91 22.79
N GLN A 80 -15.02 12.81 22.95
CA GLN A 80 -14.94 13.93 23.90
C GLN A 80 -14.81 13.48 25.37
N SER A 81 -15.19 12.23 25.67
CA SER A 81 -15.07 11.62 27.00
C SER A 81 -13.73 10.90 27.19
N GLY A 82 -12.83 10.95 26.21
CA GLY A 82 -11.54 10.25 26.24
C GLY A 82 -11.62 8.75 25.94
N LYS A 83 -12.80 8.23 25.56
CA LYS A 83 -12.99 6.80 25.25
C LYS A 83 -12.73 6.52 23.77
N LYS A 84 -12.28 5.30 23.47
CA LYS A 84 -12.07 4.84 22.09
C LYS A 84 -13.40 4.62 21.40
N ASN A 85 -13.60 5.29 20.27
CA ASN A 85 -14.74 5.08 19.40
C ASN A 85 -14.43 4.01 18.34
N TYR A 86 -14.74 2.76 18.68
CA TYR A 86 -14.55 1.60 17.81
C TYR A 86 -15.36 1.67 16.51
N ALA A 87 -16.46 2.42 16.47
CA ALA A 87 -17.26 2.58 15.25
C ALA A 87 -16.49 3.38 14.19
N PHE A 88 -15.69 4.38 14.58
CA PHE A 88 -14.80 5.09 13.63
C PHE A 88 -13.67 4.20 13.13
N ILE A 89 -13.06 3.41 14.01
CA ILE A 89 -12.00 2.45 13.63
C ILE A 89 -12.53 1.46 12.59
N LYS A 90 -13.69 0.83 12.86
CA LYS A 90 -14.32 -0.12 11.93
C LYS A 90 -14.65 0.53 10.58
N LYS A 91 -15.18 1.76 10.59
CA LYS A 91 -15.47 2.50 9.35
C LYS A 91 -14.22 2.74 8.53
N ASP A 92 -13.11 3.13 9.15
CA ASP A 92 -11.86 3.35 8.44
C ASP A 92 -11.25 2.06 7.91
N ILE A 93 -11.32 0.96 8.66
CA ILE A 93 -10.90 -0.36 8.16
C ILE A 93 -11.67 -0.75 6.89
N ILE A 94 -13.00 -0.56 6.88
CA ILE A 94 -13.83 -0.86 5.70
C ILE A 94 -13.44 0.03 4.52
N LYS A 95 -13.24 1.34 4.75
CA LYS A 95 -12.80 2.28 3.70
C LYS A 95 -11.44 1.91 3.15
N LEU A 96 -10.47 1.61 4.02
CA LEU A 96 -9.13 1.17 3.65
C LEU A 96 -9.22 -0.10 2.81
N PHE A 97 -9.91 -1.13 3.30
CA PHE A 97 -10.08 -2.38 2.57
C PHE A 97 -10.68 -2.15 1.17
N ALA A 98 -11.73 -1.32 1.06
CA ALA A 98 -12.34 -1.01 -0.23
C ALA A 98 -11.36 -0.32 -1.20
N ILE A 99 -10.65 0.73 -0.75
CA ILE A 99 -9.72 1.44 -1.65
C ILE A 99 -8.49 0.62 -2.00
N PHE A 100 -7.98 -0.21 -1.07
CA PHE A 100 -6.86 -1.11 -1.34
C PHE A 100 -7.24 -2.18 -2.37
N SER A 101 -8.38 -2.85 -2.20
CA SER A 101 -8.84 -3.87 -3.14
C SER A 101 -9.03 -3.32 -4.56
N ILE A 102 -9.65 -2.14 -4.70
CA ILE A 102 -9.81 -1.49 -6.01
C ILE A 102 -8.45 -1.11 -6.61
N SER A 103 -7.56 -0.54 -5.79
CA SER A 103 -6.24 -0.13 -6.25
C SER A 103 -5.41 -1.33 -6.69
N GLU A 104 -5.50 -2.47 -6.01
CA GLU A 104 -4.75 -3.68 -6.38
C GLU A 104 -5.23 -4.36 -7.65
N ILE A 105 -6.54 -4.36 -7.89
CA ILE A 105 -7.07 -4.84 -9.17
C ILE A 105 -6.51 -3.97 -10.31
N ILE A 106 -6.55 -2.64 -10.15
CA ILE A 106 -6.04 -1.71 -11.15
C ILE A 106 -4.53 -1.86 -11.33
N PHE A 107 -3.77 -2.02 -10.24
CA PHE A 107 -2.34 -2.29 -10.28
C PHE A 107 -2.04 -3.55 -11.09
N SER A 108 -2.71 -4.66 -10.77
CA SER A 108 -2.49 -5.96 -11.40
C SER A 108 -2.80 -5.92 -12.89
N VAL A 109 -3.95 -5.36 -13.27
CA VAL A 109 -4.33 -5.19 -14.69
C VAL A 109 -3.34 -4.28 -15.41
N SER A 110 -3.01 -3.12 -14.83
CA SER A 110 -2.08 -2.17 -15.44
C SER A 110 -0.69 -2.78 -15.65
N LYS A 111 -0.16 -3.50 -14.65
CA LYS A 111 1.14 -4.18 -14.74
C LYS A 111 1.15 -5.20 -15.87
N VAL A 112 0.13 -6.06 -15.93
CA VAL A 112 0.03 -7.11 -16.97
C VAL A 112 -0.11 -6.48 -18.36
N SER A 113 -0.99 -5.49 -18.52
CA SER A 113 -1.18 -4.81 -19.80
C SER A 113 0.08 -4.11 -20.29
N ILE A 114 0.73 -3.31 -19.44
CA ILE A 114 1.96 -2.59 -19.83
C ILE A 114 3.09 -3.58 -20.15
N HIS A 115 3.25 -4.64 -19.34
CA HIS A 115 4.28 -5.64 -19.60
C HIS A 115 4.04 -6.35 -20.94
N PHE A 116 2.80 -6.75 -21.23
CA PHE A 116 2.42 -7.37 -22.48
C PHE A 116 2.74 -6.47 -23.69
N GLU A 117 2.30 -5.21 -23.67
CA GLU A 117 2.57 -4.24 -24.74
C GLU A 117 4.08 -4.02 -24.96
N LEU A 118 4.87 -3.91 -23.88
CA LEU A 118 6.32 -3.75 -23.97
C LEU A 118 7.00 -4.97 -24.63
N MET A 119 6.54 -6.19 -24.33
CA MET A 119 7.06 -7.39 -24.99
C MET A 119 6.70 -7.43 -26.49
N GLN A 120 5.52 -6.92 -26.88
CA GLN A 120 5.12 -6.84 -28.30
C GLN A 120 6.04 -5.91 -29.11
N ILE A 121 6.55 -4.85 -28.49
CA ILE A 121 7.54 -3.94 -29.11
C ILE A 121 8.99 -4.38 -28.89
N SER A 122 9.21 -5.67 -28.60
CA SER A 122 10.53 -6.33 -28.52
C SER A 122 11.45 -5.86 -27.38
N PHE A 123 10.88 -5.36 -26.26
CA PHE A 123 11.68 -5.20 -25.04
C PHE A 123 12.03 -6.57 -24.44
N GLU A 124 13.24 -6.68 -23.87
CA GLU A 124 13.62 -7.86 -23.11
C GLU A 124 12.71 -8.05 -21.89
N PRO A 125 12.31 -9.28 -21.53
CA PRO A 125 11.35 -9.55 -20.45
C PRO A 125 11.71 -8.90 -19.11
N TYR A 126 13.01 -8.85 -18.76
CA TYR A 126 13.48 -8.19 -17.54
C TYR A 126 13.18 -6.69 -17.54
N HIS A 127 13.60 -5.98 -18.59
CA HIS A 127 13.37 -4.54 -18.74
C HIS A 127 11.88 -4.20 -18.83
N ALA A 128 11.11 -5.00 -19.57
CA ALA A 128 9.67 -4.84 -19.71
C ALA A 128 8.95 -4.99 -18.36
N SER A 129 9.29 -6.04 -17.59
CA SER A 129 8.73 -6.27 -16.25
C SER A 129 9.06 -5.15 -15.26
N MET A 130 10.28 -4.62 -15.31
CA MET A 130 10.71 -3.52 -14.45
C MET A 130 9.91 -2.23 -14.74
N ILE A 131 9.83 -1.82 -16.02
CA ILE A 131 9.07 -0.62 -16.44
C ILE A 131 7.59 -0.77 -16.12
N ALA A 132 7.00 -1.93 -16.40
CA ALA A 132 5.61 -2.22 -16.09
C ALA A 132 5.34 -2.14 -14.57
N SER A 133 6.24 -2.68 -13.75
CA SER A 133 6.12 -2.65 -12.30
C SER A 133 6.17 -1.22 -11.74
N PHE A 134 7.12 -0.39 -12.20
CA PHE A 134 7.20 1.01 -11.76
C PHE A 134 6.00 1.83 -12.22
N SER A 135 5.56 1.64 -13.47
CA SER A 135 4.40 2.34 -14.02
C SER A 135 3.12 1.97 -13.27
N ALA A 136 2.90 0.68 -13.02
CA ALA A 136 1.77 0.20 -12.25
C ALA A 136 1.80 0.71 -10.80
N TRP A 137 2.98 0.76 -10.16
CA TRP A 137 3.13 1.36 -8.83
C TRP A 137 2.77 2.84 -8.81
N PHE A 138 3.16 3.59 -9.83
CA PHE A 138 2.79 5.00 -9.95
C PHE A 138 1.27 5.16 -10.09
N ILE A 139 0.63 4.37 -10.96
CA ILE A 139 -0.83 4.34 -11.14
C ILE A 139 -1.51 3.98 -9.80
N PHE A 140 -1.05 2.95 -9.11
CA PHE A 140 -1.55 2.52 -7.82
C PHE A 140 -1.53 3.65 -6.79
N LEU A 141 -0.41 4.36 -6.66
CA LEU A 141 -0.29 5.51 -5.75
C LEU A 141 -1.27 6.62 -6.10
N VAL A 142 -1.49 6.91 -7.38
CA VAL A 142 -2.49 7.90 -7.80
C VAL A 142 -3.90 7.45 -7.40
N ILE A 143 -4.26 6.21 -7.74
CA ILE A 143 -5.60 5.65 -7.50
C ILE A 143 -5.90 5.56 -6.01
N ILE A 144 -4.97 5.10 -5.18
CA ILE A 144 -5.22 4.93 -3.75
C ILE A 144 -5.36 6.28 -3.04
N ASN A 145 -4.59 7.30 -3.43
CA ASN A 145 -4.75 8.65 -2.87
C ASN A 145 -6.05 9.31 -3.31
N PHE A 146 -6.44 9.11 -4.57
CA PHE A 146 -7.73 9.57 -5.08
C PHE A 146 -8.90 8.84 -4.40
N GLY A 147 -8.81 7.53 -4.25
CA GLY A 147 -9.75 6.69 -3.53
C GLY A 147 -9.91 7.14 -2.07
N ALA A 148 -8.80 7.37 -1.37
CA ALA A 148 -8.80 7.91 0.00
C ALA A 148 -9.55 9.24 0.10
N LYS A 149 -9.45 10.10 -0.92
CA LYS A 149 -10.22 11.36 -1.00
C LYS A 149 -11.71 11.11 -1.24
N ILE A 150 -12.07 10.21 -2.16
CA ILE A 150 -13.47 9.85 -2.48
C ILE A 150 -14.19 9.31 -1.24
N VAL A 151 -13.58 8.35 -0.55
CA VAL A 151 -14.19 7.73 0.63
C VAL A 151 -14.12 8.63 1.87
N LYS A 152 -13.59 9.85 1.73
CA LYS A 152 -13.37 10.82 2.80
C LYS A 152 -12.64 10.15 3.97
N LEU A 153 -11.53 9.46 3.65
CA LEU A 153 -10.71 8.77 4.65
C LEU A 153 -10.13 9.78 5.65
N PHE A 154 -9.79 10.97 5.16
CA PHE A 154 -9.38 12.11 5.97
C PHE A 154 -10.44 13.20 5.89
N LYS A 155 -10.84 13.74 7.05
CA LYS A 155 -11.72 14.91 7.11
C LYS A 155 -11.05 16.06 6.34
N SER A 156 -11.79 16.72 5.45
CA SER A 156 -11.34 17.99 4.89
C SER A 156 -11.26 18.97 6.04
N SER A 157 -10.09 19.55 6.30
CA SER A 157 -9.94 20.70 7.19
C SER A 157 -10.54 21.93 6.51
N ASN A 158 -11.87 21.97 6.39
CA ASN A 158 -12.60 23.22 6.26
C ASN A 158 -13.11 23.54 7.66
N SER A 159 -12.31 24.30 8.40
CA SER A 159 -12.79 25.22 9.43
C SER A 159 -13.26 26.48 8.72
#